data_AF-A0A0F5PDQ5-F1
#
_entry.id   AF-A0A0F5PDQ5-F1
#
_cell.length_a   1.000
_cell.length_b   1.000
_cell.length_c   1.000
_cell.angle_alpha   90.00
_cell.angle_beta   90.00
_cell.angle_gamma   90.00
#
_symmetry.space_group_name_H-M   'P 1'
#
loop_
_entity.id
_entity.type
_entity.pdbx_description
1 polymer ?
#
loop_
_entity_poly.entity_id
_entity_poly.type
_entity_poly.pdbx_seq_one_letter_code
_entity_poly.pdbx_strand_id
1 'polypeptide(L)'
;MHSLPIFLTLTGQPVVVIGDGAIAGAKRRLVERAGGVPVGEDDPHARIGFVAIGDDQAAEAAAARLRARGLLINVADRPALCDFTLPAIVDRDPVLVAIGTGGRSAGLAKALRQRFEALLPADLGRLADALFAARAAIRTRWADADARRRAIDAGLAEDGPLDPLRAGGAAGVTPWLDAADDATADRLVHIRLRSADPDDLTLAEARLLGQADRVFHRPGVPAAILARARADADRIGCGAPPAMPGSGLSIDLDPV
;
A
#
# COMPACT_ATOMS: atom_id res chain seq x y z
N MET A 1 -9.01 1.63 -15.64
CA MET A 1 -8.52 0.56 -14.73
C MET A 1 -9.50 -0.60 -14.85
N HIS A 2 -9.05 -1.82 -15.15
CA HIS A 2 -9.94 -2.98 -15.40
C HIS A 2 -9.84 -4.08 -14.31
N SER A 3 -9.07 -3.83 -13.24
CA SER A 3 -8.84 -4.77 -12.15
C SER A 3 -8.75 -4.02 -10.82
N LEU A 4 -9.37 -4.55 -9.78
CA LEU A 4 -9.25 -4.04 -8.41
C LEU A 4 -8.21 -4.89 -7.65
N PRO A 5 -7.06 -4.32 -7.24
CA PRO A 5 -6.09 -5.05 -6.43
C PRO A 5 -6.62 -5.22 -5.01
N ILE A 6 -6.82 -6.48 -4.59
CA ILE A 6 -7.24 -6.82 -3.23
C ILE A 6 -6.34 -7.92 -2.66
N PHE A 7 -6.10 -7.87 -1.36
CA PHE A 7 -5.49 -8.97 -0.61
C PHE A 7 -6.60 -9.76 0.08
N LEU A 8 -6.56 -11.08 -0.05
CA LEU A 8 -7.55 -11.99 0.49
C LEU A 8 -6.98 -12.70 1.71
N THR A 9 -7.68 -12.64 2.84
CA THR A 9 -7.34 -13.45 4.02
C THR A 9 -7.88 -14.86 3.82
N LEU A 10 -6.98 -15.81 3.55
CA LEU A 10 -7.34 -17.20 3.29
C LEU A 10 -7.09 -18.13 4.47
N THR A 11 -6.55 -17.64 5.59
CA THR A 11 -6.26 -18.47 6.77
C THR A 11 -7.48 -19.30 7.20
N GLY A 12 -7.37 -20.63 7.07
CA GLY A 12 -8.42 -21.60 7.39
C GLY A 12 -9.62 -21.62 6.42
N GLN A 13 -9.60 -20.82 5.35
CA GLN A 13 -10.70 -20.74 4.39
C GLN A 13 -10.58 -21.84 3.32
N PRO A 14 -11.70 -22.50 2.95
CA PRO A 14 -11.71 -23.48 1.87
C PRO A 14 -11.58 -22.79 0.50
N VAL A 15 -10.71 -23.31 -0.35
CA VAL A 15 -10.51 -22.85 -1.73
C VAL A 15 -10.58 -24.05 -2.68
N VAL A 16 -11.49 -24.00 -3.65
CA VAL A 16 -11.63 -25.08 -4.63
C VAL A 16 -10.36 -25.14 -5.48
N VAL A 17 -9.77 -26.32 -5.63
CA VAL A 17 -8.69 -26.55 -6.60
C VAL A 17 -8.98 -27.84 -7.37
N ILE A 18 -9.44 -27.70 -8.61
CA ILE A 18 -9.79 -28.82 -9.48
C ILE A 18 -8.79 -28.99 -10.62
N GLY A 19 -8.63 -30.24 -11.05
CA GLY A 19 -7.66 -30.66 -12.06
C GLY A 19 -6.44 -31.36 -11.46
N ASP A 20 -5.57 -31.83 -12.36
CA ASP A 20 -4.45 -32.71 -12.03
C ASP A 20 -3.13 -32.21 -12.62
N GLY A 21 -2.04 -32.87 -12.22
CA GLY A 21 -0.70 -32.56 -12.72
C GLY A 21 -0.05 -31.32 -12.09
N ALA A 22 0.99 -30.82 -12.76
CA ALA A 22 1.89 -29.82 -12.21
C ALA A 22 1.21 -28.48 -11.93
N ILE A 23 0.28 -28.06 -12.80
CA ILE A 23 -0.43 -26.79 -12.68
C ILE A 23 -1.36 -26.82 -11.46
N ALA A 24 -2.19 -27.86 -11.33
CA ALA A 24 -3.06 -28.03 -10.16
C ALA A 24 -2.24 -28.11 -8.86
N GLY A 25 -1.14 -28.87 -8.87
CA GLY A 25 -0.21 -28.93 -7.73
C GLY A 25 0.38 -27.58 -7.35
N ALA A 26 0.72 -26.73 -8.33
CA ALA A 26 1.20 -25.37 -8.06
C ALA A 26 0.11 -24.48 -7.43
N LYS A 27 -1.15 -24.61 -7.86
CA LYS A 27 -2.28 -23.88 -7.26
C LYS A 27 -2.57 -24.32 -5.83
N ARG A 28 -2.52 -25.63 -5.53
CA ARG A 28 -2.67 -26.14 -4.16
C ARG A 28 -1.62 -25.55 -3.21
N ARG A 29 -0.33 -25.61 -3.59
CA ARG A 29 0.76 -25.02 -2.80
C ARG A 29 0.60 -23.51 -2.59
N LEU A 30 0.08 -22.80 -3.59
CA LEU A 30 -0.19 -21.36 -3.47
C LEU A 30 -1.27 -21.09 -2.42
N VAL A 31 -2.36 -21.85 -2.45
CA VAL A 31 -3.46 -21.76 -1.47
C VAL A 31 -2.96 -22.07 -0.07
N GLU A 32 -2.22 -23.18 0.10
CA GLU A 32 -1.65 -23.60 1.39
C GLU A 32 -0.69 -22.55 1.95
N ARG A 33 0.19 -22.00 1.11
CA ARG A 33 1.13 -20.94 1.53
C ARG A 33 0.41 -19.67 2.00
N ALA A 34 -0.76 -19.38 1.44
CA ALA A 34 -1.62 -18.28 1.88
C ALA A 34 -2.49 -18.62 3.11
N GLY A 35 -2.31 -19.81 3.70
CA GLY A 35 -3.07 -20.30 4.85
C GLY A 35 -4.43 -20.92 4.51
N GLY A 36 -4.78 -21.01 3.22
CA GLY A 36 -6.03 -21.62 2.75
C GLY A 36 -6.00 -23.14 2.76
N VAL A 37 -7.19 -23.73 2.72
CA VAL A 37 -7.39 -25.19 2.69
C VAL A 37 -7.85 -25.58 1.29
N PRO A 38 -7.01 -26.26 0.47
CA PRO A 38 -7.44 -26.76 -0.83
C PRO A 38 -8.53 -27.82 -0.67
N VAL A 39 -9.65 -27.65 -1.35
CA VAL A 39 -10.80 -28.56 -1.32
C VAL A 39 -11.27 -28.95 -2.71
N GLY A 40 -12.07 -30.02 -2.80
CA GLY A 40 -12.75 -30.43 -4.03
C GLY A 40 -13.88 -29.48 -4.43
N GLU A 41 -14.46 -29.68 -5.61
CA GLU A 41 -15.54 -28.80 -6.08
C GLU A 41 -16.77 -28.84 -5.17
N ASP A 42 -17.08 -29.93 -4.48
CA ASP A 42 -18.32 -30.09 -3.70
C ASP A 42 -18.39 -29.28 -2.41
N ASP A 43 -17.32 -28.58 -2.01
CA ASP A 43 -17.30 -27.81 -0.76
C ASP A 43 -18.31 -26.64 -0.77
N PRO A 44 -19.29 -26.59 0.15
CA PRO A 44 -20.33 -25.55 0.14
C PRO A 44 -19.85 -24.18 0.64
N HIS A 45 -18.69 -24.13 1.31
CA HIS A 45 -18.17 -22.93 1.96
C HIS A 45 -17.15 -22.19 1.11
N ALA A 46 -16.56 -22.84 0.11
CA ALA A 46 -15.62 -22.19 -0.80
C ALA A 46 -16.25 -21.00 -1.54
N ARG A 47 -15.47 -19.93 -1.70
CA ARG A 47 -15.84 -18.69 -2.41
C ARG A 47 -14.91 -18.37 -3.57
N ILE A 48 -13.78 -19.08 -3.66
CA ILE A 48 -12.76 -18.91 -4.67
C ILE A 48 -12.38 -20.28 -5.20
N GLY A 49 -12.12 -20.37 -6.50
CA GLY A 49 -11.73 -21.60 -7.16
C GLY A 49 -10.58 -21.44 -8.16
N PHE A 50 -9.71 -22.43 -8.22
CA PHE A 50 -8.71 -22.61 -9.26
C PHE A 50 -9.07 -23.82 -10.12
N VAL A 51 -9.12 -23.62 -11.43
CA VAL A 51 -9.41 -24.67 -12.41
C VAL A 51 -8.16 -24.93 -13.24
N ALA A 52 -7.58 -26.12 -13.11
CA ALA A 52 -6.36 -26.53 -13.81
C ALA A 52 -6.61 -27.82 -14.60
N ILE A 53 -7.61 -27.78 -15.48
CA ILE A 53 -8.00 -28.90 -16.35
C ILE A 53 -7.42 -28.66 -17.75
N GLY A 54 -6.81 -29.71 -18.32
CA GLY A 54 -6.17 -29.66 -19.64
C GLY A 54 -7.18 -29.60 -20.79
N ASP A 55 -8.27 -30.37 -20.71
CA ASP A 55 -9.34 -30.38 -21.70
C ASP A 55 -10.19 -29.10 -21.65
N ASP A 56 -10.40 -28.47 -22.81
CA ASP A 56 -11.09 -27.17 -22.91
C ASP A 56 -12.56 -27.27 -22.51
N GLN A 57 -13.29 -28.27 -23.01
CA GLN A 57 -14.72 -28.41 -22.71
C GLN A 57 -14.96 -28.72 -21.24
N ALA A 58 -14.13 -29.57 -20.64
CA ALA A 58 -14.20 -29.89 -19.22
C ALA A 58 -13.82 -28.67 -18.34
N ALA A 59 -12.81 -27.89 -18.75
CA ALA A 59 -12.43 -26.67 -18.05
C ALA A 59 -13.56 -25.61 -18.09
N GLU A 60 -14.18 -25.39 -19.25
CA GLU A 60 -15.33 -24.49 -19.41
C GLU A 60 -16.55 -24.96 -18.61
N ALA A 61 -16.87 -26.26 -18.67
CA ALA A 61 -17.98 -26.82 -17.93
C ALA A 61 -17.77 -26.67 -16.41
N ALA A 62 -16.56 -26.93 -15.92
CA ALA A 62 -16.25 -26.77 -14.51
C ALA A 62 -16.27 -25.30 -14.08
N ALA A 63 -15.71 -24.40 -14.89
CA ALA A 63 -15.79 -22.96 -14.69
C ALA A 63 -17.25 -22.48 -14.58
N ALA A 64 -18.12 -22.92 -15.48
CA ALA A 64 -19.54 -22.58 -15.47
C ALA A 64 -20.25 -23.08 -14.20
N ARG A 65 -19.99 -24.34 -13.77
CA ARG A 65 -20.58 -24.90 -12.54
C ARG A 65 -20.15 -24.14 -11.28
N LEU A 66 -18.87 -23.78 -11.17
CA LEU A 66 -18.35 -23.03 -10.03
C LEU A 66 -18.89 -21.58 -10.01
N ARG A 67 -18.96 -20.93 -11.17
CA ARG A 67 -19.56 -19.59 -11.31
C ARG A 67 -21.04 -19.57 -10.93
N ALA A 68 -21.80 -20.60 -11.34
CA ALA A 68 -23.21 -20.72 -10.97
C ALA A 68 -23.44 -20.82 -9.45
N ARG A 69 -22.41 -21.21 -8.68
CA ARG A 69 -22.40 -21.21 -7.21
C ARG A 69 -21.89 -19.91 -6.58
N GLY A 70 -21.54 -18.92 -7.39
CA GLY A 70 -21.04 -17.62 -6.93
C GLY A 70 -19.56 -17.60 -6.55
N LEU A 71 -18.76 -18.59 -6.98
CA LEU A 71 -17.31 -18.55 -6.76
C LEU A 71 -16.64 -17.61 -7.76
N LEU A 72 -15.64 -16.86 -7.29
CA LEU A 72 -14.66 -16.22 -8.17
C LEU A 72 -13.68 -17.29 -8.65
N ILE A 73 -13.47 -17.40 -9.96
CA ILE A 73 -12.62 -18.47 -10.52
C ILE A 73 -11.39 -17.95 -11.26
N ASN A 74 -10.30 -18.71 -11.18
CA ASN A 74 -9.11 -18.54 -12.01
C ASN A 74 -8.84 -19.85 -12.76
N VAL A 75 -8.99 -19.81 -14.08
CA VAL A 75 -8.76 -20.95 -14.96
C VAL A 75 -7.36 -20.85 -15.56
N ALA A 76 -6.56 -21.90 -15.37
CA ALA A 76 -5.21 -21.96 -15.90
C ALA A 76 -5.22 -21.83 -17.43
N ASP A 77 -4.30 -21.00 -17.92
CA ASP A 77 -4.06 -20.70 -19.34
C ASP A 77 -5.28 -20.18 -20.13
N ARG A 78 -6.37 -19.81 -19.45
CA ARG A 78 -7.62 -19.33 -20.08
C ARG A 78 -8.08 -18.01 -19.45
N PRO A 79 -7.41 -16.88 -19.76
CA PRO A 79 -7.73 -15.58 -19.17
C PRO A 79 -9.18 -15.14 -19.36
N ALA A 80 -9.81 -15.50 -20.48
CA ALA A 80 -11.20 -15.19 -20.78
C ALA A 80 -12.20 -15.84 -19.81
N LEU A 81 -11.80 -16.92 -19.13
CA LEU A 81 -12.62 -17.64 -18.15
C LEU A 81 -12.33 -17.23 -16.71
N CYS A 82 -11.40 -16.28 -16.48
CA CYS A 82 -10.99 -15.84 -15.14
C CYS A 82 -11.79 -14.64 -14.65
N ASP A 83 -12.19 -14.66 -13.38
CA ASP A 83 -12.70 -13.48 -12.65
C ASP A 83 -11.58 -12.66 -12.03
N PHE A 84 -10.45 -13.31 -11.74
CA PHE A 84 -9.29 -12.68 -11.14
C PHE A 84 -8.00 -13.24 -11.74
N THR A 85 -6.95 -12.43 -11.63
CA THR A 85 -5.60 -12.79 -12.06
C THR A 85 -4.68 -12.91 -10.85
N LEU A 86 -3.72 -13.83 -10.91
CA LEU A 86 -2.66 -13.90 -9.91
C LEU A 86 -1.55 -12.90 -10.26
N PRO A 87 -1.19 -11.97 -9.35
CA PRO A 87 -0.08 -11.06 -9.57
C PRO A 87 1.26 -11.76 -9.39
N ALA A 88 2.34 -11.10 -9.84
CA ALA A 88 3.67 -11.42 -9.32
C ALA A 88 3.79 -10.84 -7.91
N ILE A 89 4.26 -11.63 -6.94
CA ILE A 89 4.26 -11.24 -5.52
C ILE A 89 5.71 -11.18 -5.02
N VAL A 90 6.06 -10.09 -4.35
CA VAL A 90 7.20 -10.06 -3.42
C VAL A 90 6.66 -10.28 -2.02
N ASP A 91 7.23 -11.27 -1.35
CA ASP A 91 6.82 -11.71 -0.02
C ASP A 91 7.88 -11.34 1.02
N ARG A 92 7.49 -10.47 1.95
CA ARG A 92 8.23 -10.04 3.14
C ARG A 92 7.29 -10.01 4.34
N ASP A 93 6.45 -11.05 4.47
CA ASP A 93 5.37 -11.16 5.46
C ASP A 93 5.72 -10.49 6.81
N PRO A 94 4.88 -9.56 7.32
CA PRO A 94 3.55 -9.18 6.81
C PRO A 94 3.53 -8.15 5.67
N VAL A 95 4.69 -7.74 5.13
CA VAL A 95 4.76 -6.77 4.03
C VAL A 95 4.70 -7.48 2.68
N LEU A 96 3.64 -7.23 1.91
CA LEU A 96 3.41 -7.85 0.61
C LEU A 96 3.36 -6.80 -0.50
N VAL A 97 4.00 -7.09 -1.63
CA VAL A 97 3.89 -6.28 -2.86
C VAL A 97 3.30 -7.14 -3.98
N ALA A 98 2.16 -6.73 -4.51
CA ALA A 98 1.50 -7.38 -5.64
C ALA A 98 1.68 -6.55 -6.92
N ILE A 99 2.26 -7.16 -7.95
CA ILE A 99 2.52 -6.54 -9.24
C ILE A 99 1.59 -7.13 -10.29
N GLY A 100 0.68 -6.30 -10.81
CA GLY A 100 -0.22 -6.65 -11.90
C GLY A 100 0.08 -5.84 -13.16
N THR A 101 0.06 -6.49 -14.33
CA THR A 101 0.16 -5.82 -15.63
C THR A 101 -1.16 -5.78 -16.41
N GLY A 102 -2.26 -6.19 -15.76
CA GLY A 102 -3.57 -6.36 -16.41
C GLY A 102 -3.52 -7.40 -17.55
N GLY A 103 -2.69 -8.44 -17.39
CA GLY A 103 -2.50 -9.49 -18.40
C GLY A 103 -1.61 -9.10 -19.59
N ARG A 104 -1.10 -7.88 -19.67
CA ARG A 104 -0.36 -7.38 -20.85
C ARG A 104 1.05 -7.95 -20.98
N SER A 105 1.73 -8.22 -19.86
CA SER A 105 3.09 -8.78 -19.89
C SER A 105 3.44 -9.49 -18.59
N ALA A 106 3.52 -10.81 -18.63
CA ALA A 106 4.05 -11.61 -17.52
C ALA A 106 5.56 -11.38 -17.33
N GLY A 107 6.29 -11.14 -18.42
CA GLY A 107 7.73 -10.84 -18.40
C GLY A 107 8.06 -9.56 -17.64
N LEU A 108 7.29 -8.49 -17.88
CA LEU A 108 7.43 -7.22 -17.14
C LEU A 108 7.13 -7.40 -15.65
N ALA A 109 6.05 -8.11 -15.30
CA ALA A 109 5.71 -8.40 -13.90
C ALA A 109 6.83 -9.18 -13.20
N LYS A 110 7.42 -10.16 -13.88
CA LYS A 110 8.56 -10.93 -13.37
C LYS A 110 9.80 -10.05 -13.16
N ALA A 111 10.14 -9.19 -14.12
CA ALA A 111 11.31 -8.32 -14.02
C ALA A 111 11.18 -7.30 -12.88
N LEU A 112 9.98 -6.72 -12.71
CA LEU A 112 9.68 -5.82 -11.58
C LEU A 112 9.77 -6.54 -10.24
N ARG A 113 9.18 -7.75 -10.13
CA ARG A 113 9.27 -8.57 -8.91
C ARG A 113 10.73 -8.84 -8.52
N GLN A 114 11.58 -9.22 -9.47
CA GLN A 114 12.99 -9.48 -9.22
C GLN A 114 13.74 -8.23 -8.73
N ARG A 115 13.44 -7.05 -9.29
CA ARG A 115 14.03 -5.79 -8.84
C ARG A 115 13.59 -5.43 -7.43
N PHE A 116 12.29 -5.57 -7.13
CA PHE A 116 11.78 -5.32 -5.78
C PHE A 116 12.29 -6.34 -4.76
N GLU A 117 12.49 -7.61 -5.15
CA GLU A 117 13.13 -8.59 -4.28
C GLU A 117 14.58 -8.21 -3.93
N ALA A 118 15.31 -7.60 -4.85
CA ALA A 118 16.67 -7.13 -4.59
C ALA A 118 16.70 -5.84 -3.76
N LEU A 119 15.70 -4.97 -3.93
CA LEU A 119 15.59 -3.70 -3.21
C LEU A 119 15.09 -3.87 -1.77
N LEU A 120 14.09 -4.74 -1.56
CA LEU A 120 13.42 -4.88 -0.27
C LEU A 120 14.19 -5.84 0.65
N PRO A 121 14.66 -5.38 1.83
CA PRO A 121 15.35 -6.23 2.79
C PRO A 121 14.55 -7.48 3.14
N ALA A 122 15.24 -8.60 3.34
CA ALA A 122 14.60 -9.87 3.68
C ALA A 122 13.90 -9.83 5.05
N ASP A 123 14.37 -8.96 5.95
CA ASP A 123 13.87 -8.79 7.30
C ASP A 123 12.83 -7.66 7.44
N LEU A 124 12.37 -7.07 6.33
CA LEU A 124 11.38 -5.98 6.35
C LEU A 124 10.10 -6.35 7.14
N GLY A 125 9.68 -7.60 7.07
CA GLY A 125 8.56 -8.10 7.88
C GLY A 125 8.77 -7.90 9.38
N ARG A 126 9.99 -8.08 9.88
CA ARG A 126 10.32 -7.87 11.30
C ARG A 126 10.18 -6.41 11.72
N LEU A 127 10.43 -5.46 10.82
CA LEU A 127 10.20 -4.03 11.11
C LEU A 127 8.69 -3.78 11.28
N ALA A 128 7.86 -4.35 10.40
CA ALA A 128 6.41 -4.24 10.51
C ALA A 128 5.88 -4.85 11.82
N ASP A 129 6.37 -6.04 12.20
CA ASP A 129 6.03 -6.67 13.48
C ASP A 129 6.48 -5.85 14.69
N ALA A 130 7.71 -5.30 14.64
CA ALA A 130 8.24 -4.45 15.71
C ALA A 130 7.41 -3.16 15.87
N LEU A 131 7.03 -2.52 14.76
CA LEU A 131 6.13 -1.36 14.78
C LEU A 131 4.74 -1.70 15.33
N PHE A 132 4.20 -2.87 14.96
CA PHE A 132 2.92 -3.35 15.49
C PHE A 132 2.98 -3.60 17.00
N ALA A 133 4.04 -4.27 17.48
CA ALA A 133 4.26 -4.48 18.90
C ALA A 133 4.44 -3.16 19.67
N ALA A 134 5.11 -2.18 19.05
CA ALA A 134 5.34 -0.85 19.61
C ALA A 134 4.12 0.07 19.57
N ARG A 135 3.01 -0.29 18.91
CA ARG A 135 1.84 0.60 18.69
C ARG A 135 1.31 1.28 19.96
N ALA A 136 1.33 0.57 21.10
CA ALA A 136 0.88 1.11 22.37
C ALA A 136 1.88 2.15 22.90
N ALA A 137 3.18 1.85 22.86
CA ALA A 137 4.23 2.78 23.26
C ALA A 137 4.25 4.04 22.37
N ILE A 138 4.11 3.87 21.05
CA ILE A 138 3.99 4.97 20.08
C ILE A 138 2.82 5.90 20.45
N ARG A 139 1.65 5.32 20.79
CA ARG A 139 0.47 6.09 21.20
C ARG A 139 0.63 6.79 22.54
N THR A 140 1.33 6.17 23.48
CA THR A 140 1.61 6.77 24.79
C THR A 140 2.59 7.94 24.64
N ARG A 141 3.63 7.76 23.82
CA ARG A 141 4.66 8.78 23.59
C ARG A 141 4.09 9.99 22.85
N TRP A 142 3.41 9.76 21.73
CA TRP A 142 2.76 10.81 20.95
C TRP A 142 1.24 10.62 21.05
N ALA A 143 0.65 11.24 22.08
CA ALA A 143 -0.81 11.20 22.30
C ALA A 143 -1.56 11.92 21.17
N ASP A 144 -1.05 13.09 20.76
CA ASP A 144 -1.54 13.85 19.63
C ASP A 144 -1.36 13.08 18.31
N ALA A 145 -2.42 13.04 17.49
CA ALA A 145 -2.45 12.25 16.28
C ALA A 145 -1.51 12.77 15.19
N ASP A 146 -1.39 14.09 15.06
CA ASP A 146 -0.55 14.71 14.04
C ASP A 146 0.93 14.59 14.42
N ALA A 147 1.27 14.80 15.70
CA ALA A 147 2.62 14.59 16.21
C ALA A 147 3.07 13.13 16.01
N ARG A 148 2.19 12.16 16.30
CA ARG A 148 2.46 10.74 16.09
C ARG A 148 2.69 10.43 14.60
N ARG A 149 1.87 11.00 13.72
CA ARG A 149 2.01 10.83 12.27
C ARG A 149 3.36 11.37 11.80
N ARG A 150 3.73 12.60 12.19
CA ARG A 150 5.03 13.20 11.85
C ARG A 150 6.21 12.36 12.34
N ALA A 151 6.14 11.84 13.57
CA ALA A 151 7.20 11.01 14.11
C ALA A 151 7.37 9.70 13.30
N ILE A 152 6.27 9.07 12.91
CA ILE A 152 6.28 7.86 12.07
C ILE A 152 6.81 8.20 10.67
N ASP A 153 6.30 9.26 10.03
CA ASP A 153 6.72 9.70 8.70
C ASP A 153 8.23 10.04 8.67
N ALA A 154 8.73 10.74 9.69
CA ALA A 154 10.15 11.04 9.84
C ALA A 154 10.99 9.78 10.14
N GLY A 155 10.46 8.86 10.93
CA GLY A 155 11.10 7.58 11.23
C GLY A 155 11.30 6.72 9.99
N LEU A 156 10.28 6.65 9.14
CA LEU A 156 10.23 5.82 7.92
C LEU A 156 10.76 6.52 6.66
N ALA A 157 11.21 7.77 6.76
CA ALA A 157 11.80 8.49 5.63
C ALA A 157 13.09 7.81 5.14
N GLU A 158 13.51 8.17 3.93
CA GLU A 158 14.84 7.81 3.41
C GLU A 158 15.93 8.29 4.38
N ASP A 159 16.86 7.40 4.71
CA ASP A 159 17.89 7.59 5.74
C ASP A 159 17.36 7.83 7.17
N GLY A 160 16.05 7.67 7.38
CA GLY A 160 15.40 7.73 8.68
C GLY A 160 15.83 6.58 9.59
N PRO A 161 15.63 6.72 10.93
CA PRO A 161 16.04 5.68 11.89
C PRO A 161 15.37 4.33 11.62
N LEU A 162 14.17 4.34 11.03
CA LEU A 162 13.37 3.17 10.67
C LEU A 162 13.21 2.99 9.15
N ASP A 163 14.14 3.52 8.34
CA ASP A 163 14.08 3.39 6.88
C ASP A 163 13.80 1.91 6.46
N PRO A 164 12.67 1.63 5.80
CA PRO A 164 12.27 0.27 5.44
C PRO A 164 13.18 -0.38 4.39
N LEU A 165 14.00 0.39 3.68
CA LEU A 165 14.97 -0.13 2.71
C LEU A 165 16.32 -0.47 3.36
N ARG A 166 16.51 -0.14 4.64
CA ARG A 166 17.70 -0.48 5.40
C ARG A 166 17.54 -1.81 6.14
N ALA A 167 18.52 -2.70 6.00
CA ALA A 167 18.57 -3.94 6.77
C ALA A 167 18.65 -3.66 8.29
N GLY A 168 18.04 -4.51 9.09
CA GLY A 168 18.03 -4.39 10.55
C GLY A 168 17.12 -3.30 11.09
N GLY A 169 16.17 -2.79 10.31
CA GLY A 169 15.25 -1.73 10.72
C GLY A 169 14.47 -2.02 12.01
N ALA A 170 14.12 -3.28 12.26
CA ALA A 170 13.40 -3.70 13.47
C ALA A 170 14.13 -3.34 14.77
N ALA A 171 15.47 -3.41 14.79
CA ALA A 171 16.27 -3.05 15.97
C ALA A 171 16.27 -1.53 16.22
N GLY A 172 15.90 -0.72 15.23
CA GLY A 172 15.80 0.73 15.34
C GLY A 172 14.56 1.22 16.08
N VAL A 173 13.53 0.38 16.26
CA VAL A 173 12.23 0.81 16.83
C VAL A 173 12.36 1.29 18.28
N THR A 174 13.06 0.54 19.14
CA THR A 174 13.25 0.95 20.54
C THR A 174 14.10 2.22 20.66
N PRO A 175 15.29 2.33 20.03
CA PRO A 175 16.04 3.59 20.05
C PRO A 175 15.29 4.79 19.48
N TRP A 176 14.46 4.59 18.45
CA TRP A 176 13.63 5.65 17.87
C TRP A 176 12.54 6.13 18.83
N LEU A 177 11.93 5.21 19.60
CA LEU A 177 10.96 5.57 20.64
C LEU A 177 11.61 6.30 21.82
N ASP A 178 12.83 5.92 22.17
CA ASP A 178 13.56 6.47 23.32
C ASP A 178 14.30 7.77 22.97
N ALA A 179 14.51 8.05 21.68
CA ALA A 179 15.14 9.28 21.21
C ALA A 179 14.41 10.49 21.78
N ALA A 180 15.15 11.51 22.19
CA ALA A 180 14.56 12.81 22.46
C ALA A 180 13.85 13.27 21.17
N ASP A 181 12.68 13.89 21.29
CA ASP A 181 12.10 14.56 20.13
C ASP A 181 13.13 15.63 19.73
N ASP A 182 13.87 15.39 18.64
CA ASP A 182 14.30 16.49 17.79
C ASP A 182 12.98 17.04 17.28
N ALA A 183 12.41 17.97 18.05
CA ALA A 183 11.16 18.62 17.73
C ALA A 183 11.26 18.98 16.25
N THR A 184 10.43 18.36 15.42
CA THR A 184 10.18 18.88 14.09
C THR A 184 9.57 20.24 14.36
N ALA A 185 10.46 21.24 14.45
CA ALA A 185 10.12 22.53 15.02
C ALA A 185 8.89 23.03 14.31
N ASP A 186 7.92 23.53 15.08
CA ASP A 186 6.72 24.13 14.52
C ASP A 186 7.16 25.17 13.50
N ARG A 187 6.86 24.89 12.24
CA ARG A 187 7.43 25.65 11.13
C ARG A 187 6.31 26.13 10.23
N LEU A 188 6.20 27.45 10.17
CA LEU A 188 5.45 28.14 9.15
C LEU A 188 6.38 28.39 7.96
N VAL A 189 6.02 27.87 6.79
CA VAL A 189 6.73 28.16 5.54
C VAL A 189 5.80 28.96 4.65
N HIS A 190 6.26 30.14 4.26
CA HIS A 190 5.55 31.00 3.32
C HIS A 190 5.95 30.64 1.89
N ILE A 191 4.96 30.40 1.05
CA ILE A 191 5.15 30.13 -0.38
C ILE A 191 4.34 31.17 -1.15
N ARG A 192 5.04 32.02 -1.89
CA ARG A 192 4.41 32.93 -2.85
C ARG A 192 4.34 32.25 -4.21
N LEU A 193 3.12 32.13 -4.74
CA LEU A 193 2.90 31.50 -6.02
C LEU A 193 3.45 32.36 -7.17
N ARG A 194 4.02 31.69 -8.17
CA ARG A 194 4.54 32.32 -9.39
C ARG A 194 3.51 32.36 -10.51
N SER A 195 2.60 31.40 -10.52
CA SER A 195 1.52 31.28 -11.49
C SER A 195 0.34 30.53 -10.87
N ALA A 196 -0.73 30.37 -11.66
CA ALA A 196 -1.85 29.52 -11.27
C ALA A 196 -1.66 28.03 -11.62
N ASP A 197 -0.57 27.68 -12.31
CA ASP A 197 -0.27 26.33 -12.76
C ASP A 197 0.46 25.55 -11.66
N PRO A 198 -0.08 24.41 -11.18
CA PRO A 198 0.60 23.61 -10.17
C PRO A 198 1.92 22.98 -10.65
N ASP A 199 2.17 22.88 -11.94
CA ASP A 199 3.44 22.36 -12.47
C ASP A 199 4.58 23.40 -12.40
N ASP A 200 4.26 24.67 -12.15
CA ASP A 200 5.24 25.71 -11.88
C ASP A 200 5.75 25.70 -10.43
N LEU A 201 5.21 24.83 -9.56
CA LEU A 201 5.76 24.57 -8.23
C LEU A 201 7.15 23.94 -8.35
N THR A 202 8.11 24.44 -7.58
CA THR A 202 9.39 23.75 -7.46
C THR A 202 9.19 22.39 -6.78
N LEU A 203 10.11 21.46 -7.03
CA LEU A 203 10.10 20.16 -6.35
C LEU A 203 10.11 20.31 -4.82
N ALA A 204 10.77 21.35 -4.30
CA ALA A 204 10.80 21.64 -2.87
C ALA A 204 9.43 22.08 -2.34
N GLU A 205 8.72 22.98 -3.03
CA GLU A 205 7.39 23.46 -2.62
C GLU A 205 6.33 22.38 -2.77
N ALA A 206 6.36 21.59 -3.86
CA ALA A 206 5.46 20.47 -4.04
C ALA A 206 5.65 19.42 -2.93
N ARG A 207 6.91 19.14 -2.55
CA ARG A 207 7.24 18.26 -1.42
C ARG A 207 6.73 18.82 -0.09
N LEU A 208 6.92 20.12 0.16
CA LEU A 208 6.43 20.79 1.36
C LEU A 208 4.91 20.75 1.46
N LEU A 209 4.19 21.01 0.36
CA LEU A 209 2.73 20.90 0.29
C LEU A 209 2.26 19.47 0.58
N GLY A 210 2.92 18.46 0.00
CA GLY A 210 2.62 17.05 0.25
C GLY A 210 2.85 16.61 1.71
N GLN A 211 3.67 17.34 2.46
CA GLN A 211 4.00 17.08 3.87
C GLN A 211 3.22 17.97 4.86
N ALA A 212 2.52 18.98 4.37
CA ALA A 212 1.87 20.00 5.20
C ALA A 212 0.74 19.41 6.05
N ASP A 213 0.74 19.68 7.35
CA ASP A 213 -0.41 19.37 8.22
C ASP A 213 -1.55 20.37 7.97
N ARG A 214 -1.18 21.64 7.76
CA ARG A 214 -2.10 22.75 7.49
C ARG A 214 -1.65 23.57 6.30
N VAL A 215 -2.62 24.00 5.51
CA VAL A 215 -2.43 24.95 4.42
C VAL A 215 -3.34 26.15 4.66
N PHE A 216 -2.72 27.24 5.10
CA PHE A 216 -3.34 28.57 5.14
C PHE A 216 -3.30 29.17 3.74
N HIS A 217 -4.42 29.67 3.23
CA HIS A 217 -4.47 30.20 1.87
C HIS A 217 -5.41 31.40 1.75
N ARG A 218 -5.09 32.29 0.81
CA ARG A 218 -5.94 33.44 0.46
C ARG A 218 -6.98 33.02 -0.58
N PRO A 219 -8.07 33.79 -0.77
CA PRO A 219 -9.09 33.49 -1.77
C PRO A 219 -8.58 33.38 -3.22
N GLY A 220 -7.44 33.99 -3.55
CA GLY A 220 -6.84 33.95 -4.89
C GLY A 220 -6.01 32.71 -5.20
N VAL A 221 -5.84 31.78 -4.25
CA VAL A 221 -5.02 30.57 -4.46
C VAL A 221 -5.80 29.53 -5.27
N PRO A 222 -5.27 29.03 -6.41
CA PRO A 222 -5.96 28.06 -7.25
C PRO A 222 -6.21 26.71 -6.56
N ALA A 223 -7.40 26.13 -6.80
CA ALA A 223 -7.77 24.83 -6.27
C ALA A 223 -6.82 23.69 -6.71
N ALA A 224 -6.26 23.78 -7.92
CA ALA A 224 -5.31 22.80 -8.44
C ALA A 224 -3.98 22.77 -7.65
N ILE A 225 -3.57 23.90 -7.07
CA ILE A 225 -2.40 24.00 -6.19
C ILE A 225 -2.75 23.45 -4.80
N LEU A 226 -3.92 23.81 -4.25
CA LEU A 226 -4.40 23.25 -2.98
C LEU A 226 -4.49 21.72 -3.06
N ALA A 227 -4.90 21.16 -4.20
CA ALA A 227 -4.96 19.73 -4.44
C ALA A 227 -3.60 19.00 -4.37
N ARG A 228 -2.46 19.72 -4.41
CA ARG A 228 -1.13 19.14 -4.19
C ARG A 228 -0.81 18.87 -2.73
N ALA A 229 -1.57 19.46 -1.81
CA ALA A 229 -1.48 19.09 -0.41
C ALA A 229 -2.00 17.67 -0.16
N ARG A 230 -1.52 17.02 0.90
CA ARG A 230 -2.04 15.73 1.35
C ARG A 230 -3.58 15.77 1.49
N ALA A 231 -4.23 14.63 1.22
CA ALA A 231 -5.69 14.55 1.15
C ALA A 231 -6.38 14.88 2.49
N ASP A 232 -5.68 14.66 3.61
CA ASP A 232 -6.10 14.88 4.99
C ASP A 232 -5.55 16.18 5.61
N ALA A 233 -4.90 17.06 4.84
CA ALA A 233 -4.44 18.36 5.35
C ALA A 233 -5.61 19.31 5.60
N ASP A 234 -5.55 20.03 6.71
CA ASP A 234 -6.47 21.12 7.02
C ASP A 234 -6.22 22.30 6.08
N ARG A 235 -7.24 22.66 5.29
CA ARG A 235 -7.19 23.78 4.34
C ARG A 235 -7.99 24.94 4.90
N ILE A 236 -7.30 26.00 5.31
CA ILE A 236 -7.86 27.08 6.10
C ILE A 236 -7.79 28.38 5.28
N GLY A 237 -8.94 28.86 4.84
CA GLY A 237 -9.04 30.16 4.17
C GLY A 237 -8.85 31.30 5.17
N CYS A 238 -7.82 32.12 4.98
CA CYS A 238 -7.53 33.27 5.86
C CYS A 238 -6.86 34.43 5.11
N GLY A 239 -6.93 35.64 5.70
CA GLY A 239 -6.20 36.82 5.20
C GLY A 239 -4.72 36.82 5.59
N ALA A 240 -4.37 36.18 6.72
CA ALA A 240 -3.02 35.95 7.20
C ALA A 240 -3.02 34.70 8.10
N PRO A 241 -1.91 33.94 8.18
CA PRO A 241 -1.81 32.81 9.10
C PRO A 241 -1.78 33.31 10.55
N PRO A 242 -2.28 32.54 11.53
CA PRO A 242 -2.19 32.90 12.94
C PRO A 242 -0.73 32.87 13.42
N ALA A 243 -0.39 33.71 14.41
CA ALA A 243 0.97 33.82 14.97
C ALA A 243 1.50 32.50 15.54
N MET A 244 0.59 31.66 16.02
CA MET A 244 0.85 30.26 16.37
C MET A 244 0.02 29.38 15.43
N PRO A 245 0.60 28.90 14.32
CA PRO A 245 -0.13 28.06 13.37
C PRO A 245 -0.53 26.71 13.97
N GLY A 246 0.12 26.31 15.07
CA GLY A 246 -0.04 25.04 15.78
C GLY A 246 1.14 24.11 15.50
N SER A 247 1.09 22.88 16.01
CA SER A 247 2.24 21.98 15.95
C SER A 247 2.51 21.43 14.53
N GLY A 248 3.77 21.27 14.15
CA GLY A 248 4.15 20.67 12.86
C GLY A 248 4.31 21.63 11.68
N LEU A 249 4.14 21.12 10.45
CA LEU A 249 4.40 21.89 9.23
C LEU A 249 3.14 22.62 8.76
N SER A 250 3.21 23.94 8.76
CA SER A 250 2.14 24.79 8.23
C SER A 250 2.65 25.56 7.02
N ILE A 251 1.90 25.50 5.93
CA ILE A 251 2.19 26.24 4.71
C ILE A 251 1.26 27.43 4.62
N ASP A 252 1.83 28.59 4.34
CA ASP A 252 1.09 29.81 4.07
C ASP A 252 1.22 30.18 2.58
N LEU A 253 0.11 30.07 1.84
CA LEU A 253 0.08 30.30 0.40
C LEU A 253 -0.42 31.71 0.08
N ASP A 254 0.46 32.50 -0.51
CA ASP A 254 0.13 33.78 -1.12
C ASP A 254 -0.11 33.62 -2.64
N PRO A 255 -1.19 34.19 -3.19
CA PRO A 255 -1.42 34.20 -4.63
C PRO A 255 -0.37 35.07 -5.33
N VAL A 256 -0.34 35.00 -6.65
CA VAL A 256 0.54 35.79 -7.52
C VAL A 256 0.35 37.29 -7.25
#